data_AF-A0A7C1BK71-F1
#
_entry.id   AF-A0A7C1BK71-F1
#
_cell.length_a   1.000
_cell.length_b   1.000
_cell.length_c   1.000
_cell.angle_alpha   90.00
_cell.angle_beta   90.00
_cell.angle_gamma   90.00
#
_symmetry.space_group_name_H-M   'P 1'
#
loop_
_entity.id
_entity.type
_entity.pdbx_description
1 polymer ?
#
loop_
_entity_poly.entity_id
_entity_poly.type
_entity_poly.pdbx_seq_one_letter_code
_entity_poly.pdbx_strand_id
1 'polypeptide(L)'
;MCRKGSVMPTPFKALAELCEKLEATNKRLLMISLVADFLRGLGNDEVEPAVSMILGRAFPKWSQRTLDVSWATLSNIIKRITKVDWKVFGEAFDKTGDIGSATKILFENSKIGKQATLFERVLTITEVRRGFEAIAETVGSGSREKKERLMEALLSSASPVEAKYLVKIFIGEMRTGFHEGLMEQAVSKAFQIPLKTVQKASMSVGDVGEVAYIAKTRGKESLSKIEFKVFRPVKLMLAQMANDVKEALREHGGKTAFEHKLDGARVQIHKRDGEVRIFSRRLTDVTRSLPEIVELVRRNVKAEE
;
A
#
# COMPACT_ATOMS: atom_id res chain seq x y z
N MET A 1 -15.38 -7.25 -33.03
CA MET A 1 -14.09 -6.93 -32.36
C MET A 1 -13.98 -5.41 -32.22
N CYS A 2 -14.52 -4.83 -31.15
CA CYS A 2 -14.34 -3.41 -30.85
C CYS A 2 -12.92 -3.18 -30.31
N ARG A 3 -12.15 -2.33 -30.99
CA ARG A 3 -10.86 -1.82 -30.50
C ARG A 3 -11.12 -1.11 -29.16
N LYS A 4 -10.63 -1.69 -28.06
CA LYS A 4 -10.50 -0.98 -26.77
C LYS A 4 -9.64 0.26 -27.05
N GLY A 5 -10.20 1.46 -26.90
CA GLY A 5 -9.41 2.68 -26.94
C GLY A 5 -8.30 2.56 -25.91
N SER A 6 -7.04 2.58 -26.36
CA SER A 6 -5.88 2.55 -25.47
C SER A 6 -5.86 3.86 -24.69
N VAL A 7 -6.35 3.83 -23.46
CA VAL A 7 -6.14 4.93 -22.51
C VAL A 7 -4.62 5.08 -22.39
N MET A 8 -4.10 6.29 -22.65
CA MET A 8 -2.67 6.55 -22.46
C MET A 8 -2.33 6.30 -20.98
N PRO A 9 -1.23 5.58 -20.69
CA PRO A 9 -0.83 5.33 -19.30
C PRO A 9 -0.66 6.62 -18.52
N THR A 10 -1.14 6.64 -17.28
CA THR A 10 -1.04 7.79 -16.38
C THR A 10 0.40 7.94 -15.91
N PRO A 11 1.03 9.12 -16.10
CA PRO A 11 2.35 9.42 -15.55
C PRO A 11 2.36 9.30 -14.03
N PHE A 12 3.41 8.70 -13.47
CA PHE A 12 3.61 8.61 -12.02
C PHE A 12 3.74 9.99 -11.38
N LYS A 13 4.29 10.98 -12.11
CA LYS A 13 4.26 12.40 -11.73
C LYS A 13 2.87 12.90 -11.32
N ALA A 14 1.79 12.47 -11.98
CA ALA A 14 0.43 12.88 -11.62
C ALA A 14 0.01 12.37 -10.23
N LEU A 15 0.44 11.15 -9.87
CA LEU A 15 0.25 10.58 -8.53
C LEU A 15 1.11 11.34 -7.50
N ALA A 16 2.37 11.61 -7.84
CA ALA A 16 3.28 12.37 -6.99
C ALA A 16 2.74 13.78 -6.67
N GLU A 17 2.23 14.50 -7.67
CA GLU A 17 1.61 15.81 -7.50
C GLU A 17 0.28 15.76 -6.72
N LEU A 18 -0.51 14.69 -6.89
CA LEU A 18 -1.67 14.45 -6.02
C LEU A 18 -1.22 14.34 -4.56
N CYS A 19 -0.17 13.57 -4.28
CA CYS A 19 0.35 13.43 -2.93
C CYS A 19 0.91 14.76 -2.35
N GLU A 20 1.54 15.63 -3.16
CA GLU A 20 1.94 16.99 -2.71
C GLU A 20 0.71 17.79 -2.26
N LYS A 21 -0.39 17.72 -3.03
CA LYS A 21 -1.65 18.41 -2.69
C LYS A 21 -2.28 17.84 -1.41
N LEU A 22 -2.14 16.55 -1.15
CA LEU A 22 -2.59 15.92 0.08
C LEU A 22 -1.76 16.38 1.28
N GLU A 23 -0.42 16.41 1.17
CA GLU A 23 0.47 16.93 2.22
C GLU A 23 0.21 18.41 2.52
N ALA A 24 -0.13 19.22 1.51
CA ALA A 24 -0.35 20.65 1.65
C ALA A 24 -1.70 21.04 2.30
N THR A 25 -2.56 20.08 2.65
CA THR A 25 -3.88 20.36 3.23
C THR A 25 -4.17 19.51 4.45
N ASN A 26 -5.02 20.02 5.34
CA ASN A 26 -5.60 19.28 6.46
C ASN A 26 -7.12 19.07 6.28
N LYS A 27 -7.70 19.55 5.17
CA LYS A 27 -9.14 19.49 4.91
C LYS A 27 -9.52 18.11 4.38
N ARG A 28 -10.04 17.24 5.24
CA ARG A 28 -10.43 15.86 4.90
C ARG A 28 -11.34 15.75 3.67
N LEU A 29 -12.36 16.62 3.56
CA LEU A 29 -13.27 16.61 2.40
C LEU A 29 -12.58 16.99 1.08
N LEU A 30 -11.58 17.87 1.14
CA LEU A 30 -10.78 18.22 -0.03
C LEU A 30 -9.92 17.03 -0.46
N MET A 31 -9.23 16.38 0.49
CA MET A 31 -8.44 15.19 0.21
C MET A 31 -9.27 14.08 -0.46
N ILE A 32 -10.45 13.79 0.11
CA ILE A 32 -11.38 12.79 -0.44
C ILE A 32 -11.75 13.13 -1.88
N SER A 33 -12.01 14.41 -2.17
CA SER A 33 -12.39 14.87 -3.51
C SER A 33 -11.24 14.74 -4.49
N LEU A 34 -10.04 15.20 -4.13
CA LEU A 34 -8.84 15.10 -4.97
C LEU A 34 -8.54 13.65 -5.36
N VAL A 35 -8.58 12.72 -4.39
CA VAL A 35 -8.33 11.29 -4.65
C VAL A 35 -9.48 10.68 -5.46
N ALA A 36 -10.74 11.02 -5.15
CA ALA A 36 -11.88 10.50 -5.90
C ALA A 36 -11.82 10.91 -7.38
N ASP A 37 -11.43 12.15 -7.66
CA ASP A 37 -11.30 12.68 -9.02
C ASP A 37 -10.16 11.99 -9.76
N PHE A 38 -9.02 11.79 -9.09
CA PHE A 38 -7.90 11.03 -9.62
C PHE A 38 -8.30 9.59 -10.00
N LEU A 39 -8.96 8.86 -9.10
CA LEU A 39 -9.38 7.47 -9.34
C LEU A 39 -10.34 7.31 -10.54
N ARG A 40 -11.19 8.31 -10.80
CA ARG A 40 -12.09 8.30 -11.97
C ARG A 40 -11.31 8.36 -13.28
N GLY A 41 -10.22 9.13 -13.33
CA GLY A 41 -9.38 9.32 -14.52
C GLY A 41 -8.45 8.16 -14.87
N LEU A 42 -8.15 7.27 -13.92
CA LEU A 42 -7.18 6.17 -14.14
C LEU A 42 -7.64 5.13 -15.16
N GLY A 43 -6.70 4.42 -15.78
CA GLY A 43 -6.96 3.13 -16.44
C GLY A 43 -7.36 2.04 -15.43
N ASN A 44 -7.99 0.96 -15.89
CA ASN A 44 -8.46 -0.10 -15.00
C ASN A 44 -7.31 -0.80 -14.26
N ASP A 45 -6.22 -1.12 -14.95
CA ASP A 45 -5.01 -1.74 -14.43
C ASP A 45 -4.16 -0.81 -13.55
N GLU A 46 -4.48 0.49 -13.53
CA GLU A 46 -3.76 1.49 -12.74
C GLU A 46 -4.39 1.72 -11.36
N VAL A 47 -5.65 1.35 -11.16
CA VAL A 47 -6.42 1.69 -9.95
C VAL A 47 -5.79 1.11 -8.69
N GLU A 48 -5.59 -0.21 -8.63
CA GLU A 48 -5.00 -0.81 -7.43
C GLU A 48 -3.57 -0.32 -7.19
N PRO A 49 -2.67 -0.31 -8.21
CA PRO A 49 -1.32 0.24 -8.01
C PRO A 49 -1.34 1.66 -7.46
N ALA A 50 -2.18 2.54 -8.02
CA ALA A 50 -2.32 3.92 -7.54
C ALA A 50 -2.82 3.97 -6.10
N VAL A 51 -3.84 3.20 -5.74
CA VAL A 51 -4.37 3.16 -4.37
C VAL A 51 -3.31 2.69 -3.39
N SER A 52 -2.58 1.63 -3.72
CA SER A 52 -1.49 1.12 -2.88
C SER A 52 -0.39 2.19 -2.68
N MET A 53 0.04 2.85 -3.76
CA MET A 53 1.10 3.86 -3.71
C MET A 53 0.67 5.14 -2.97
N ILE A 54 -0.58 5.61 -3.13
CA ILE A 54 -1.12 6.74 -2.36
C ILE A 54 -1.15 6.42 -0.86
N LEU A 55 -1.44 5.16 -0.51
CA LEU A 55 -1.41 4.66 0.87
C LEU A 55 0.02 4.31 1.35
N GLY A 56 1.06 4.56 0.55
CA GLY A 56 2.45 4.35 0.92
C GLY A 56 2.93 2.91 0.82
N ARG A 57 2.35 2.12 -0.09
CA ARG A 57 2.65 0.69 -0.22
C ARG A 57 2.96 0.36 -1.67
N ALA A 58 3.93 -0.54 -1.88
CA ALA A 58 4.24 -1.05 -3.21
C ALA A 58 3.18 -2.04 -3.74
N PHE A 59 2.53 -2.77 -2.81
CA PHE A 59 1.61 -3.87 -3.09
C PHE A 59 0.30 -3.75 -2.27
N PRO A 60 -0.77 -4.46 -2.67
CA PRO A 60 -1.99 -4.55 -1.87
C PRO A 60 -1.70 -5.06 -0.46
N LYS A 61 -2.53 -4.68 0.53
CA LYS A 61 -2.32 -5.06 1.94
C LYS A 61 -2.28 -6.57 2.20
N TRP A 62 -3.06 -7.33 1.43
CA TRP A 62 -3.12 -8.79 1.56
C TRP A 62 -1.91 -9.49 0.95
N SER A 63 -1.14 -8.80 0.11
CA SER A 63 0.05 -9.35 -0.55
C SER A 63 1.17 -9.53 0.46
N GLN A 64 1.83 -10.69 0.39
CA GLN A 64 2.97 -11.02 1.24
C GLN A 64 4.31 -10.60 0.62
N ARG A 65 4.27 -9.94 -0.55
CA ARG A 65 5.47 -9.45 -1.24
C ARG A 65 6.07 -8.27 -0.47
N THR A 66 7.37 -8.31 -0.27
CA THR A 66 8.16 -7.23 0.32
C THR A 66 9.26 -6.80 -0.66
N LEU A 67 9.70 -5.54 -0.56
CA LEU A 67 10.84 -5.08 -1.34
C LEU A 67 12.17 -5.52 -0.69
N ASP A 68 12.17 -5.68 0.63
CA ASP A 68 13.35 -5.96 1.48
C ASP A 68 14.51 -4.99 1.21
N VAL A 69 14.19 -3.70 1.21
CA VAL A 69 15.14 -2.62 0.96
C VAL A 69 15.40 -1.87 2.27
N SER A 70 16.65 -1.84 2.71
CA SER A 70 17.04 -1.02 3.85
C SER A 70 17.30 0.42 3.44
N TRP A 71 17.10 1.36 4.38
CA TRP A 71 17.46 2.76 4.17
C TRP A 71 18.92 2.93 3.75
N ALA A 72 19.86 2.16 4.32
CA ALA A 72 21.27 2.20 3.95
C ALA A 72 21.52 1.84 2.47
N THR A 73 20.72 0.91 1.92
CA THR A 73 20.81 0.56 0.49
C THR A 73 20.27 1.69 -0.36
N LEU A 74 19.10 2.23 0.01
CA LEU A 74 18.44 3.30 -0.72
C LEU A 74 19.26 4.61 -0.71
N SER A 75 19.84 4.99 0.43
CA SER A 75 20.67 6.18 0.57
C SER A 75 21.95 6.10 -0.27
N ASN A 76 22.60 4.93 -0.32
CA ASN A 76 23.75 4.70 -1.19
C ASN A 76 23.40 4.88 -2.67
N ILE A 77 22.25 4.35 -3.11
CA ILE A 77 21.77 4.53 -4.49
C ILE A 77 21.51 6.01 -4.79
N ILE A 78 20.78 6.71 -3.91
CA ILE A 78 20.51 8.15 -4.04
C ILE A 78 21.80 8.95 -4.14
N LYS A 79 22.81 8.63 -3.33
CA LYS A 79 24.13 9.27 -3.37
C LYS A 79 24.85 9.04 -4.70
N ARG A 80 24.84 7.80 -5.21
CA ARG A 80 25.46 7.45 -6.51
C ARG A 80 24.81 8.18 -7.68
N ILE A 81 23.48 8.23 -7.71
CA ILE A 81 22.71 8.84 -8.80
C ILE A 81 22.88 10.36 -8.79
N THR A 82 22.62 11.01 -7.65
CA THR A 82 22.60 12.49 -7.58
C THR A 82 23.99 13.10 -7.71
N LYS A 83 25.04 12.40 -7.26
CA LYS A 83 26.43 12.90 -7.19
C LYS A 83 26.55 14.24 -6.44
N VAL A 84 25.61 14.52 -5.54
CA VAL A 84 25.59 15.71 -4.67
C VAL A 84 26.26 15.34 -3.35
N ASP A 85 26.92 16.32 -2.71
CA ASP A 85 27.46 16.14 -1.35
C ASP A 85 26.33 15.75 -0.38
N TRP A 86 26.58 14.71 0.42
CA TRP A 86 25.59 14.19 1.37
C TRP A 86 25.25 15.19 2.49
N LYS A 87 26.08 16.21 2.72
CA LYS A 87 25.75 17.34 3.61
C LYS A 87 24.46 18.04 3.20
N VAL A 88 24.19 18.16 1.90
CA VAL A 88 22.95 18.75 1.37
C VAL A 88 21.73 17.94 1.82
N PHE A 89 21.84 16.60 1.83
CA PHE A 89 20.77 15.75 2.34
C PHE A 89 20.58 15.95 3.86
N GLY A 90 21.67 16.01 4.62
CA GLY A 90 21.61 16.28 6.07
C GLY A 90 20.90 17.60 6.40
N GLU A 91 21.32 18.70 5.77
CA GLU A 91 20.70 20.02 5.96
C GLU A 91 19.23 20.04 5.52
N ALA A 92 18.90 19.36 4.43
CA ALA A 92 17.53 19.24 3.95
C ALA A 92 16.66 18.41 4.92
N PHE A 93 17.23 17.35 5.49
CA PHE A 93 16.55 16.52 6.49
C PHE A 93 16.35 17.29 7.80
N ASP A 94 17.35 18.04 8.27
CA ASP A 94 17.23 18.86 9.49
C ASP A 94 16.13 19.91 9.37
N LYS A 95 15.95 20.50 8.18
CA LYS A 95 14.89 21.48 7.90
C LYS A 95 13.50 20.86 7.76
N THR A 96 13.40 19.69 7.13
CA THR A 96 12.11 19.10 6.74
C THR A 96 11.60 18.01 7.69
N GLY A 97 12.51 17.35 8.42
CA GLY A 97 12.27 16.16 9.21
C GLY A 97 11.80 14.94 8.41
N ASP A 98 11.83 14.99 7.07
CA ASP A 98 11.22 14.01 6.18
C ASP A 98 12.18 13.56 5.07
N ILE A 99 12.47 12.25 5.03
CA ILE A 99 13.43 11.66 4.10
C ILE A 99 13.04 11.88 2.64
N GLY A 100 11.74 11.77 2.31
CA GLY A 100 11.25 12.00 0.96
C GLY A 100 11.47 13.45 0.51
N SER A 101 11.13 14.42 1.36
CA SER A 101 11.32 15.84 1.09
C SER A 101 12.81 16.21 0.98
N ALA A 102 13.66 15.66 1.84
CA ALA A 102 15.11 15.80 1.72
C ALA A 102 15.65 15.21 0.40
N THR A 103 15.11 14.07 -0.04
CA THR A 103 15.45 13.47 -1.33
C THR A 103 15.04 14.37 -2.50
N LYS A 104 13.86 15.00 -2.45
CA LYS A 104 13.42 15.97 -3.46
C LYS A 104 14.45 17.08 -3.67
N ILE A 105 14.86 17.71 -2.57
CA ILE A 105 15.84 18.81 -2.56
C ILE A 105 17.18 18.32 -3.15
N LEU A 106 17.62 17.12 -2.79
CA LEU A 106 18.85 16.55 -3.34
C LEU A 106 18.77 16.33 -4.86
N PHE A 107 17.62 15.84 -5.35
CA PHE A 107 17.37 15.64 -6.79
C PHE A 107 17.30 16.97 -7.55
N GLU A 108 16.69 18.02 -6.98
CA GLU A 108 16.64 19.38 -7.56
C GLU A 108 18.05 19.98 -7.73
N ASN A 109 18.97 19.64 -6.82
CA ASN A 109 20.38 20.08 -6.87
C ASN A 109 21.27 19.17 -7.74
N SER A 110 20.74 18.05 -8.24
CA SER A 110 21.51 17.11 -9.05
C SER A 110 21.64 17.56 -10.51
N LYS A 111 22.72 17.14 -11.19
CA LYS A 111 22.94 17.43 -12.62
C LYS A 111 22.09 16.54 -13.55
N ILE A 112 21.37 15.55 -13.02
CA ILE A 112 20.59 14.56 -13.79
C ILE A 112 19.52 15.27 -14.65
N GLY A 113 18.83 16.27 -14.09
CA GLY A 113 17.81 17.03 -14.81
C GLY A 113 18.35 17.96 -15.91
N LYS A 114 19.68 18.20 -15.98
CA LYS A 114 20.29 19.11 -16.97
C LYS A 114 20.80 18.41 -18.24
N GLN A 115 21.00 17.08 -18.21
CA GLN A 115 21.52 16.30 -19.34
C GLN A 115 20.47 15.46 -20.09
N ALA A 116 19.24 15.36 -19.56
CA ALA A 116 18.16 14.51 -20.12
C ALA A 116 17.31 15.20 -21.21
N THR A 117 17.80 16.27 -21.84
CA THR A 117 17.01 17.13 -22.74
C THR A 117 16.67 16.52 -24.10
N LEU A 118 17.08 15.28 -24.41
CA LEU A 118 16.78 14.67 -25.71
C LEU A 118 15.63 13.65 -25.71
N PHE A 119 15.37 12.91 -24.62
CA PHE A 119 14.21 12.01 -24.51
C PHE A 119 13.86 11.77 -23.04
N GLU A 120 12.93 12.56 -22.51
CA GLU A 120 12.42 12.38 -21.14
C GLU A 120 11.50 11.15 -21.13
N ARG A 121 12.01 9.99 -20.69
CA ARG A 121 11.18 8.79 -20.51
C ARG A 121 10.22 9.05 -19.36
N VAL A 122 8.94 9.27 -19.69
CA VAL A 122 7.89 9.49 -18.69
C VAL A 122 7.63 8.18 -17.95
N LEU A 123 7.92 8.18 -16.65
CA LEU A 123 7.66 7.05 -15.77
C LEU A 123 6.16 6.97 -15.48
N THR A 124 5.53 5.82 -15.72
CA THR A 124 4.08 5.60 -15.53
C THR A 124 3.77 4.83 -14.25
N ILE A 125 2.52 4.91 -13.76
CA ILE A 125 2.09 4.16 -12.55
C ILE A 125 2.33 2.66 -12.72
N THR A 126 2.02 2.11 -13.89
CA THR A 126 2.20 0.67 -14.17
C THR A 126 3.67 0.29 -14.28
N GLU A 127 4.54 1.15 -14.80
CA GLU A 127 5.99 0.91 -14.82
C GLU A 127 6.59 0.92 -13.41
N VAL A 128 6.15 1.85 -12.54
CA VAL A 128 6.57 1.85 -11.13
C VAL A 128 6.15 0.55 -10.45
N ARG A 129 4.90 0.11 -10.67
CA ARG A 129 4.41 -1.16 -10.15
C ARG A 129 5.25 -2.34 -10.63
N ARG A 130 5.52 -2.44 -11.94
CA ARG A 130 6.38 -3.50 -12.50
C ARG A 130 7.80 -3.45 -11.93
N GLY A 131 8.32 -2.25 -11.69
CA GLY A 131 9.62 -2.06 -11.03
C GLY A 131 9.63 -2.62 -9.61
N PHE A 132 8.61 -2.31 -8.80
CA PHE A 132 8.43 -2.92 -7.48
C PHE A 132 8.29 -4.43 -7.56
N GLU A 133 7.52 -4.94 -8.52
CA GLU A 133 7.32 -6.37 -8.72
C GLU A 133 8.65 -7.08 -9.02
N ALA A 134 9.45 -6.55 -9.97
CA ALA A 134 10.76 -7.08 -10.30
C ALA A 134 11.74 -7.06 -9.11
N ILE A 135 11.69 -6.02 -8.27
CA ILE A 135 12.50 -5.95 -7.05
C ILE A 135 12.07 -7.05 -6.07
N ALA A 136 10.77 -7.22 -5.82
CA ALA A 136 10.25 -8.22 -4.88
C ALA A 136 10.47 -9.67 -5.35
N GLU A 137 10.45 -9.93 -6.66
CA GLU A 137 10.72 -11.26 -7.24
C GLU A 137 12.21 -11.62 -7.26
N THR A 138 13.10 -10.64 -7.07
CA THR A 138 14.54 -10.87 -7.09
C THR A 138 15.01 -11.46 -5.75
N VAL A 139 15.20 -12.78 -5.71
CA VAL A 139 15.66 -13.54 -4.53
C VAL A 139 16.89 -14.40 -4.85
N GLY A 140 17.59 -14.89 -3.81
CA GLY A 140 18.74 -15.79 -3.95
C GLY A 140 20.11 -15.09 -4.05
N SER A 141 21.13 -15.82 -4.49
CA SER A 141 22.50 -15.29 -4.62
C SER A 141 22.57 -14.14 -5.64
N GLY A 142 23.30 -13.07 -5.32
CA GLY A 142 23.38 -11.86 -6.18
C GLY A 142 22.12 -10.99 -6.21
N SER A 143 21.06 -11.37 -5.48
CA SER A 143 19.80 -10.62 -5.47
C SER A 143 19.96 -9.17 -5.01
N ARG A 144 20.81 -8.92 -4.01
CA ARG A 144 21.08 -7.56 -3.50
C ARG A 144 21.51 -6.62 -4.62
N GLU A 145 22.55 -6.97 -5.37
CA GLU A 145 23.09 -6.12 -6.43
C GLU A 145 22.04 -5.91 -7.55
N LYS A 146 21.30 -6.95 -7.91
CA LYS A 146 20.23 -6.85 -8.90
C LYS A 146 19.08 -5.94 -8.42
N LYS A 147 18.67 -6.02 -7.15
CA LYS A 147 17.70 -5.09 -6.54
C LYS A 147 18.22 -3.66 -6.56
N GLU A 148 19.50 -3.44 -6.23
CA GLU A 148 20.14 -2.11 -6.31
C GLU A 148 20.05 -1.52 -7.72
N ARG A 149 20.37 -2.30 -8.76
CA ARG A 149 20.28 -1.87 -10.16
C ARG A 149 18.85 -1.52 -10.58
N LEU A 150 17.86 -2.30 -10.15
CA LEU A 150 16.44 -2.05 -10.44
C LEU A 150 15.94 -0.76 -9.77
N MET A 151 16.29 -0.55 -8.50
CA MET A 151 15.98 0.68 -7.78
C MET A 151 16.67 1.89 -8.40
N GLU A 152 17.92 1.73 -8.81
CA GLU A 152 18.70 2.78 -9.48
C GLU A 152 18.07 3.18 -10.82
N ALA A 153 17.58 2.22 -11.61
CA ALA A 153 16.88 2.50 -12.86
C ALA A 153 15.57 3.27 -12.65
N LEU A 154 14.78 2.93 -11.63
CA LEU A 154 13.56 3.65 -11.28
C LEU A 154 13.86 5.09 -10.84
N LEU A 155 14.80 5.27 -9.91
CA LEU A 155 15.13 6.59 -9.37
C LEU A 155 15.83 7.48 -10.40
N SER A 156 16.66 6.93 -11.28
CA SER A 156 17.35 7.72 -12.32
C SER A 156 16.39 8.28 -13.38
N SER A 157 15.22 7.67 -13.54
CA SER A 157 14.19 8.12 -14.47
C SER A 157 13.16 9.07 -13.82
N ALA A 158 13.29 9.32 -12.51
CA ALA A 158 12.32 10.07 -11.74
C ALA A 158 12.67 11.57 -11.72
N SER A 159 11.66 12.42 -11.94
CA SER A 159 11.73 13.83 -11.56
C SER A 159 11.85 14.00 -10.04
N PRO A 160 12.26 15.17 -9.51
CA PRO A 160 12.45 15.34 -8.06
C PRO A 160 11.20 15.02 -7.21
N VAL A 161 10.01 15.37 -7.69
CA VAL A 161 8.75 15.06 -7.00
C VAL A 161 8.43 13.57 -7.04
N GLU A 162 8.76 12.89 -8.14
CA GLU A 162 8.60 11.43 -8.24
C GLU A 162 9.59 10.71 -7.33
N ALA A 163 10.85 11.16 -7.27
CA ALA A 163 11.88 10.61 -6.39
C ALA A 163 11.46 10.70 -4.91
N LYS A 164 10.88 11.84 -4.49
CA LYS A 164 10.29 12.00 -3.15
C LYS A 164 9.32 10.86 -2.83
N TYR A 165 8.35 10.61 -3.70
CA TYR A 165 7.30 9.64 -3.42
C TYR A 165 7.73 8.19 -3.65
N LEU A 166 8.63 7.92 -4.58
CA LEU A 166 9.27 6.60 -4.69
C LEU A 166 9.97 6.24 -3.38
N VAL A 167 10.78 7.14 -2.83
CA VAL A 167 11.47 6.92 -1.55
C VAL A 167 10.50 6.75 -0.39
N LYS A 168 9.44 7.55 -0.31
CA LYS A 168 8.38 7.39 0.70
C LYS A 168 7.69 6.03 0.60
N ILE A 169 7.44 5.51 -0.61
CA ILE A 169 6.85 4.18 -0.84
C ILE A 169 7.85 3.06 -0.50
N PHE A 170 9.13 3.21 -0.83
CA PHE A 170 10.18 2.25 -0.44
C PHE A 170 10.27 2.09 1.08
N ILE A 171 10.16 3.20 1.81
CA ILE A 171 10.24 3.23 3.28
C ILE A 171 8.90 2.86 3.94
N GLY A 172 7.78 3.12 3.27
CA GLY A 172 6.43 2.90 3.79
C GLY A 172 5.87 4.08 4.60
N GLU A 173 6.42 5.29 4.43
CA GLU A 173 6.04 6.49 5.18
C GLU A 173 5.68 7.66 4.26
N MET A 174 4.38 7.87 4.01
CA MET A 174 3.92 8.96 3.12
C MET A 174 3.80 10.32 3.81
N ARG A 175 3.33 10.35 5.07
CA ARG A 175 3.06 11.58 5.85
C ARG A 175 2.07 12.57 5.20
N THR A 176 1.18 12.07 4.32
CA THR A 176 0.13 12.86 3.66
C THR A 176 -1.09 13.16 4.53
N GLY A 177 -1.19 12.54 5.71
CA GLY A 177 -2.42 12.53 6.51
C GLY A 177 -3.58 11.73 5.88
N PHE A 178 -3.36 11.16 4.68
CA PHE A 178 -4.37 10.39 3.96
C PHE A 178 -4.27 8.90 4.30
N HIS A 179 -5.27 8.38 5.00
CA HIS A 179 -5.29 7.01 5.49
C HIS A 179 -6.39 6.16 4.82
N GLU A 180 -6.37 4.86 5.08
CA GLU A 180 -7.24 3.87 4.43
C GLU A 180 -8.74 4.20 4.54
N GLY A 181 -9.21 4.71 5.68
CA GLY A 181 -10.60 5.15 5.85
C GLY A 181 -10.99 6.40 5.03
N LEU A 182 -10.05 7.28 4.70
CA LEU A 182 -10.30 8.36 3.73
C LEU A 182 -10.27 7.82 2.30
N MET A 183 -9.43 6.82 2.03
CA MET A 183 -9.43 6.10 0.74
C MET A 183 -10.78 5.40 0.48
N GLU A 184 -11.36 4.73 1.49
CA GLU A 184 -12.69 4.10 1.37
C GLU A 184 -13.78 5.14 1.02
N GLN A 185 -13.70 6.34 1.61
CA GLN A 185 -14.58 7.47 1.26
C GLN A 185 -14.33 8.00 -0.15
N ALA A 186 -13.06 8.09 -0.58
CA ALA A 186 -12.71 8.50 -1.93
C ALA A 186 -13.21 7.50 -2.98
N VAL A 187 -13.08 6.19 -2.72
CA VAL A 187 -13.62 5.11 -3.58
C VAL A 187 -15.15 5.18 -3.64
N SER A 188 -15.80 5.36 -2.48
CA SER A 188 -17.25 5.57 -2.39
C SER A 188 -17.70 6.76 -3.25
N LYS A 189 -17.01 7.90 -3.15
CA LYS A 189 -17.29 9.10 -3.94
C LYS A 189 -16.98 8.92 -5.43
N ALA A 190 -15.85 8.31 -5.77
CA ALA A 190 -15.40 8.14 -7.16
C ALA A 190 -16.36 7.30 -8.00
N PHE A 191 -16.87 6.21 -7.41
CA PHE A 191 -17.69 5.23 -8.11
C PHE A 191 -19.17 5.25 -7.70
N GLN A 192 -19.58 6.25 -6.90
CA GLN A 192 -20.96 6.45 -6.43
C GLN A 192 -21.53 5.21 -5.73
N ILE A 193 -20.71 4.59 -4.87
CA ILE A 193 -21.06 3.40 -4.11
C ILE A 193 -21.29 3.80 -2.65
N PRO A 194 -22.34 3.29 -1.97
CA PRO A 194 -22.52 3.54 -0.54
C PRO A 194 -21.28 3.16 0.27
N LEU A 195 -20.82 4.05 1.15
CA LEU A 195 -19.60 3.86 1.93
C LEU A 195 -19.59 2.54 2.70
N LYS A 196 -20.72 2.18 3.32
CA LYS A 196 -20.88 0.90 4.03
C LYS A 196 -20.60 -0.32 3.14
N THR A 197 -20.99 -0.27 1.87
CA THR A 197 -20.72 -1.34 0.89
C THR A 197 -19.22 -1.43 0.58
N VAL A 198 -18.55 -0.29 0.36
CA VAL A 198 -17.09 -0.23 0.15
C VAL A 198 -16.34 -0.78 1.36
N GLN A 199 -16.75 -0.38 2.57
CA GLN A 199 -16.15 -0.84 3.83
C GLN A 199 -16.32 -2.35 4.01
N LYS A 200 -17.53 -2.88 3.81
CA LYS A 200 -17.79 -4.33 3.90
C LYS A 200 -16.96 -5.12 2.89
N ALA A 201 -16.88 -4.63 1.64
CA ALA A 201 -16.04 -5.23 0.62
C ALA A 201 -14.55 -5.17 1.00
N SER A 202 -14.07 -4.03 1.50
CA SER A 202 -12.68 -3.81 1.95
C SER A 202 -12.31 -4.77 3.08
N MET A 203 -13.22 -4.99 4.04
CA MET A 203 -13.02 -5.98 5.10
C MET A 203 -12.97 -7.41 4.56
N SER A 204 -13.81 -7.76 3.59
CA SER A 204 -13.90 -9.13 3.05
C SER A 204 -12.73 -9.48 2.11
N VAL A 205 -12.27 -8.51 1.31
CA VAL A 205 -11.12 -8.67 0.40
C VAL A 205 -9.80 -8.52 1.13
N GLY A 206 -9.78 -7.72 2.20
CA GLY A 206 -8.56 -7.35 2.93
C GLY A 206 -7.80 -6.16 2.35
N ASP A 207 -8.27 -5.53 1.27
CA ASP A 207 -7.62 -4.35 0.67
C ASP A 207 -8.59 -3.44 -0.11
N VAL A 208 -8.50 -2.12 0.12
CA VAL A 208 -9.34 -1.11 -0.54
C VAL A 208 -8.96 -0.85 -2.00
N GLY A 209 -7.71 -1.09 -2.41
CA GLY A 209 -7.25 -0.94 -3.79
C GLY A 209 -7.89 -1.96 -4.72
N GLU A 210 -7.97 -3.21 -4.27
CA GLU A 210 -8.69 -4.26 -5.00
C GLU A 210 -10.21 -3.94 -5.07
N VAL A 211 -10.81 -3.39 -4.01
CA VAL A 211 -12.21 -2.95 -4.03
C VAL A 211 -12.42 -1.81 -5.03
N ALA A 212 -11.49 -0.85 -5.10
CA ALA A 212 -11.53 0.23 -6.07
C ALA A 212 -11.42 -0.30 -7.51
N TYR A 213 -10.54 -1.27 -7.75
CA TYR A 213 -10.41 -1.96 -9.04
C TYR A 213 -11.71 -2.66 -9.44
N ILE A 214 -12.31 -3.43 -8.53
CA ILE A 214 -13.58 -4.14 -8.78
C ILE A 214 -14.71 -3.13 -9.03
N ALA A 215 -14.80 -2.07 -8.22
CA ALA A 215 -15.79 -1.01 -8.39
C ALA A 215 -15.72 -0.37 -9.77
N LYS A 216 -14.51 -0.08 -10.27
CA LYS A 216 -14.32 0.52 -11.59
C LYS A 216 -14.63 -0.45 -12.74
N THR A 217 -14.19 -1.70 -12.61
CA THR A 217 -14.25 -2.68 -13.72
C THR A 217 -15.57 -3.43 -13.82
N ARG A 218 -16.23 -3.69 -12.69
CA ARG A 218 -17.41 -4.55 -12.59
C ARG A 218 -18.61 -3.85 -11.97
N GLY A 219 -18.47 -2.60 -11.54
CA GLY A 219 -19.54 -1.79 -10.98
C GLY A 219 -19.98 -2.21 -9.57
N LYS A 220 -20.93 -1.45 -9.02
CA LYS A 220 -21.40 -1.55 -7.63
C LYS A 220 -21.94 -2.93 -7.25
N GLU A 221 -22.71 -3.57 -8.12
CA GLU A 221 -23.39 -4.84 -7.82
C GLU A 221 -22.41 -5.98 -7.52
N SER A 222 -21.22 -5.91 -8.12
CA SER A 222 -20.18 -6.91 -7.91
C SER A 222 -19.62 -6.88 -6.48
N LEU A 223 -19.65 -5.73 -5.79
CA LEU A 223 -19.14 -5.62 -4.42
C LEU A 223 -20.00 -6.37 -3.40
N SER A 224 -21.30 -6.52 -3.67
CA SER A 224 -22.20 -7.29 -2.80
C SER A 224 -21.98 -8.80 -2.91
N LYS A 225 -21.33 -9.27 -3.98
CA LYS A 225 -21.00 -10.68 -4.25
C LYS A 225 -19.58 -11.04 -3.83
N ILE A 226 -18.86 -10.11 -3.20
CA ILE A 226 -17.52 -10.38 -2.71
C ILE A 226 -17.63 -11.27 -1.47
N GLU A 227 -16.96 -12.40 -1.57
CA GLU A 227 -16.80 -13.35 -0.48
C GLU A 227 -15.35 -13.35 0.01
N PHE A 228 -15.19 -13.82 1.24
CA PHE A 228 -13.89 -14.10 1.81
C PHE A 228 -13.14 -15.11 0.93
N LYS A 229 -11.85 -14.87 0.72
CA LYS A 229 -10.97 -15.81 0.02
C LYS A 229 -9.96 -16.37 0.99
N VAL A 230 -9.95 -17.69 1.16
CA VAL A 230 -8.94 -18.38 1.96
C VAL A 230 -7.54 -17.99 1.46
N PHE A 231 -6.60 -17.89 2.39
CA PHE A 231 -5.24 -17.35 2.20
C PHE A 231 -5.12 -15.87 1.79
N ARG A 232 -6.21 -15.09 1.75
CA ARG A 232 -6.15 -13.62 1.73
C ARG A 232 -6.55 -13.06 3.09
N PRO A 233 -5.60 -12.57 3.90
CA PRO A 233 -5.91 -12.15 5.25
C PRO A 233 -6.85 -10.94 5.28
N VAL A 234 -7.81 -10.95 6.20
CA VAL A 234 -8.81 -9.89 6.37
C VAL A 234 -8.55 -9.06 7.62
N LYS A 235 -9.02 -7.81 7.60
CA LYS A 235 -8.93 -6.90 8.77
C LYS A 235 -9.58 -7.56 9.98
N LEU A 236 -8.82 -7.64 11.06
CA LEU A 236 -9.30 -8.15 12.34
C LEU A 236 -10.34 -7.18 12.94
N MET A 237 -11.45 -7.73 13.43
CA MET A 237 -12.41 -6.99 14.24
C MET A 237 -11.73 -6.47 15.51
N LEU A 238 -11.84 -5.17 15.79
CA LEU A 238 -11.28 -4.55 16.99
C LEU A 238 -12.34 -4.43 18.09
N ALA A 239 -11.89 -4.33 19.34
CA ALA A 239 -12.76 -4.09 20.49
C ALA A 239 -12.58 -2.66 21.00
N GLN A 240 -13.66 -2.08 21.54
CA GLN A 240 -13.60 -0.87 22.34
C GLN A 240 -13.36 -1.23 23.81
N MET A 241 -12.79 -0.29 24.56
CA MET A 241 -12.63 -0.46 26.01
C MET A 241 -13.94 -0.09 26.70
N ALA A 242 -14.37 -0.93 27.64
CA ALA A 242 -15.38 -0.60 28.64
C ALA A 242 -14.67 -0.38 29.98
N ASN A 243 -15.19 0.53 30.81
CA ASN A 243 -14.64 0.82 32.12
C ASN A 243 -14.95 -0.29 33.13
N ASP A 244 -16.12 -0.91 33.00
CA ASP A 244 -16.53 -2.02 33.85
C ASP A 244 -17.48 -3.01 33.13
N VAL A 245 -17.78 -4.11 33.82
CA VAL A 245 -18.65 -5.19 33.33
C VAL A 245 -20.10 -4.71 33.12
N LYS A 246 -20.60 -3.77 33.93
CA LYS A 246 -21.98 -3.28 33.84
C LYS A 246 -22.16 -2.42 32.59
N GLU A 247 -21.17 -1.60 32.26
CA GLU A 247 -21.13 -0.85 31.01
C GLU A 247 -21.16 -1.79 29.80
N ALA A 248 -20.26 -2.79 29.76
CA ALA A 248 -20.25 -3.75 28.65
C ALA A 248 -21.60 -4.47 28.48
N LEU A 249 -22.23 -4.91 29.58
CA LEU A 249 -23.54 -5.56 29.54
C LEU A 249 -24.64 -4.62 29.04
N ARG A 250 -24.64 -3.35 29.49
CA ARG A 250 -25.64 -2.36 29.06
C ARG A 250 -25.51 -2.07 27.56
N GLU A 251 -24.30 -1.86 27.06
CA GLU A 251 -24.04 -1.62 25.63
C GLU A 251 -24.44 -2.83 24.76
N HIS A 252 -24.33 -4.05 25.29
CA HIS A 252 -24.72 -5.28 24.59
C HIS A 252 -26.19 -5.67 24.79
N GLY A 253 -27.02 -4.84 25.42
CA GLY A 253 -28.45 -5.12 25.62
C GLY A 253 -28.75 -6.18 26.68
N GLY A 254 -27.88 -6.30 27.69
CA GLY A 254 -28.07 -7.16 28.87
C GLY A 254 -27.56 -8.60 28.73
N LYS A 255 -27.14 -9.02 27.54
CA LYS A 255 -26.58 -10.36 27.29
C LYS A 255 -25.29 -10.27 26.50
N THR A 256 -24.22 -10.87 27.01
CA THR A 256 -22.91 -10.91 26.34
C THR A 256 -22.20 -12.23 26.58
N ALA A 257 -21.29 -12.59 25.69
CA ALA A 257 -20.26 -13.59 25.95
C ALA A 257 -19.04 -12.92 26.57
N PHE A 258 -18.40 -13.59 27.53
CA PHE A 258 -17.12 -13.18 28.09
C PHE A 258 -16.08 -14.25 27.77
N GLU A 259 -14.91 -13.80 27.32
CA GLU A 259 -13.75 -14.63 27.06
C GLU A 259 -12.55 -14.04 27.81
N HIS A 260 -11.58 -14.89 28.16
CA HIS A 260 -10.33 -14.40 28.71
C HIS A 260 -9.58 -13.57 27.67
N LYS A 261 -9.24 -12.32 28.01
CA LYS A 261 -8.34 -11.51 27.20
C LYS A 261 -6.91 -12.02 27.40
N LEU A 262 -6.50 -12.94 26.54
CA LEU A 262 -5.16 -13.52 26.57
C LEU A 262 -4.09 -12.44 26.29
N ASP A 263 -2.98 -12.52 27.01
CA ASP A 263 -1.79 -11.72 26.73
C ASP A 263 -0.88 -12.47 25.78
N GLY A 264 -0.88 -12.07 24.51
CA GLY A 264 -0.15 -12.77 23.47
C GLY A 264 -0.36 -12.14 22.09
N ALA A 265 0.05 -12.87 21.06
CA ALA A 265 -0.08 -12.44 19.68
C ALA A 265 -1.44 -12.87 19.11
N ARG A 266 -2.23 -11.90 18.62
CA ARG A 266 -3.41 -12.21 17.83
C ARG A 266 -3.00 -12.67 16.43
N VAL A 267 -3.47 -13.85 16.04
CA VAL A 267 -3.25 -14.43 14.72
C VAL A 267 -4.59 -14.73 14.02
N GLN A 268 -4.54 -14.77 12.70
CA GLN A 268 -5.62 -15.23 11.83
C GLN A 268 -5.11 -16.46 11.09
N ILE A 269 -5.78 -17.61 11.28
CA ILE A 269 -5.35 -18.89 10.73
C ILE A 269 -6.29 -19.26 9.60
N HIS A 270 -5.74 -19.46 8.41
CA HIS A 270 -6.46 -19.92 7.23
C HIS A 270 -6.07 -21.37 6.98
N LYS A 271 -7.07 -22.23 6.75
CA LYS A 271 -6.87 -23.64 6.40
C LYS A 271 -7.75 -23.97 5.19
N ARG A 272 -7.17 -24.63 4.19
CA ARG A 272 -7.87 -25.22 3.05
C ARG A 272 -7.03 -26.37 2.49
N ASP A 273 -7.65 -27.49 2.15
CA ASP A 273 -6.99 -28.65 1.54
C ASP A 273 -5.70 -29.12 2.26
N GLY A 274 -5.66 -29.02 3.59
CA GLY A 274 -4.50 -29.37 4.42
C GLY A 274 -3.36 -28.32 4.46
N GLU A 275 -3.42 -27.29 3.60
CA GLU A 275 -2.58 -26.11 3.70
C GLU A 275 -3.06 -25.22 4.84
N VAL A 276 -2.13 -24.76 5.68
CA VAL A 276 -2.40 -23.86 6.79
C VAL A 276 -1.49 -22.65 6.64
N ARG A 277 -2.07 -21.46 6.73
CA ARG A 277 -1.32 -20.19 6.83
C ARG A 277 -1.74 -19.42 8.06
N ILE A 278 -0.77 -18.76 8.69
CA ILE A 278 -0.96 -17.99 9.90
C ILE A 278 -0.55 -16.56 9.60
N PHE A 279 -1.47 -15.62 9.77
CA PHE A 279 -1.26 -14.20 9.59
C PHE A 279 -1.27 -13.48 10.94
N SER A 280 -0.31 -12.59 11.16
CA SER A 280 -0.24 -11.77 12.37
C SER A 280 -1.33 -10.69 12.41
N ARG A 281 -1.40 -9.93 13.51
CA ARG A 281 -2.25 -8.74 13.61
C ARG A 281 -2.04 -7.72 12.48
N ARG A 282 -0.83 -7.65 11.91
CA ARG A 282 -0.48 -6.77 10.79
C ARG A 282 -0.74 -7.41 9.42
N LEU A 283 -1.37 -8.58 9.39
CA LEU A 283 -1.68 -9.38 8.19
C LEU A 283 -0.45 -9.94 7.45
N THR A 284 0.72 -9.89 8.10
CA THR A 284 1.96 -10.54 7.63
C THR A 284 1.88 -12.04 7.87
N ASP A 285 2.23 -12.84 6.86
CA ASP A 285 2.37 -14.29 6.94
C ASP A 285 3.55 -14.64 7.86
N VAL A 286 3.23 -15.31 8.97
CA VAL A 286 4.16 -15.79 9.99
C VAL A 286 4.14 -17.32 10.09
N THR A 287 3.62 -17.99 9.07
CA THR A 287 3.44 -19.46 9.04
C THR A 287 4.75 -20.19 9.32
N ARG A 288 5.85 -19.73 8.70
CA ARG A 288 7.19 -20.33 8.88
C ARG A 288 7.76 -20.15 10.28
N SER A 289 7.30 -19.14 11.01
CA SER A 289 7.78 -18.83 12.36
C SER A 289 7.03 -19.61 13.44
N LEU A 290 5.92 -20.29 13.09
CA LEU A 290 5.03 -21.00 14.02
C LEU A 290 4.71 -22.42 13.54
N PRO A 291 5.73 -23.26 13.21
CA PRO A 291 5.51 -24.60 12.66
C PRO A 291 4.70 -25.51 13.59
N GLU A 292 4.84 -25.37 14.91
CA GLU A 292 4.10 -26.12 15.91
C GLU A 292 2.59 -25.83 15.87
N ILE A 293 2.21 -24.57 15.63
CA ILE A 293 0.80 -24.16 15.51
C ILE A 293 0.21 -24.70 14.20
N VAL A 294 0.99 -24.68 13.12
CA VAL A 294 0.60 -25.27 11.82
C VAL A 294 0.23 -26.74 12.00
N GLU A 295 1.08 -27.52 12.67
CA GLU A 295 0.84 -28.95 12.91
C GLU A 295 -0.33 -29.22 13.86
N LEU A 296 -0.54 -28.36 14.86
CA LEU A 296 -1.72 -28.45 15.73
C LEU A 296 -3.02 -28.22 14.96
N VAL A 297 -3.06 -27.21 14.10
CA VAL A 297 -4.25 -26.87 13.29
C VAL A 297 -4.51 -27.92 12.22
N ARG A 298 -3.46 -28.46 11.59
CA ARG A 298 -3.59 -29.56 10.62
C ARG A 298 -4.29 -30.78 11.23
N ARG A 299 -3.86 -31.19 12.43
CA ARG A 299 -4.36 -32.37 13.12
C ARG A 299 -5.73 -32.18 13.78
N ASN A 300 -5.98 -31.03 14.40
CA ASN A 300 -7.10 -30.87 15.32
C ASN A 300 -8.27 -30.04 14.79
N VAL A 301 -8.08 -29.24 13.73
CA VAL A 301 -9.17 -28.40 13.16
C VAL A 301 -9.70 -29.07 11.90
N LYS A 302 -10.96 -29.49 11.88
CA LYS A 302 -11.60 -29.96 10.64
C LYS A 302 -12.07 -28.77 9.82
N ALA A 303 -11.73 -28.73 8.54
CA ALA A 303 -12.20 -27.74 7.57
C ALA A 303 -12.47 -28.51 6.27
N GLU A 304 -13.70 -28.39 5.74
CA GLU A 304 -14.17 -29.14 4.57
C GLU A 304 -14.14 -28.31 3.26
N GLU A 305 -13.52 -27.12 3.29
CA GLU A 305 -13.44 -26.17 2.17
C GLU A 305 -12.02 -25.82 1.72
#